data_AF-A0A537PDS2-F1
#
_entry.id   AF-A0A537PDS2-F1
#
_cell.length_a   1.000
_cell.length_b   1.000
_cell.length_c   1.000
_cell.angle_alpha   90.00
_cell.angle_beta   90.00
_cell.angle_gamma   90.00
#
_symmetry.space_group_name_H-M   'P 1'
#
loop_
_entity.id
_entity.type
_entity.pdbx_description
1 polymer ?
#
loop_
_entity_poly.entity_id
_entity_poly.type
_entity_poly.pdbx_seq_one_letter_code
_entity_poly.pdbx_strand_id
1 'polypeptide(L)'
;MNMSQKMADAGGLESITNGSAAAAILSAGAGCATLGILALAGDASPTIKTMLTFYNPTGALSGVTTVAIVVWLVSWFVLGRQWQRRTVNLAKINVMAFAGLAIGLLLTFPPVMDFIQGK
;
A
#
# COMPACT_ATOMS: atom_id res chain seq x y z
N MET A 1 20.27 47.41 3.47
CA MET A 1 19.66 46.09 3.18
C MET A 1 19.63 45.33 4.49
N ASN A 2 18.46 45.15 5.09
CA ASN A 2 18.35 44.95 6.54
C ASN A 2 18.18 43.48 6.90
N MET A 3 18.67 43.10 8.08
CA MET A 3 18.63 41.74 8.63
C MET A 3 17.22 41.12 8.66
N SER A 4 16.18 41.97 8.76
CA SER A 4 14.78 41.58 8.68
C SER A 4 14.36 41.06 7.29
N GLN A 5 14.92 41.61 6.20
CA GLN A 5 14.74 41.02 4.86
C GLN A 5 15.50 39.70 4.70
N LYS A 6 16.68 39.58 5.32
CA LYS A 6 17.46 38.34 5.31
C LYS A 6 16.76 37.20 6.06
N MET A 7 15.98 37.51 7.10
CA MET A 7 15.09 36.55 7.79
C MET A 7 13.83 36.24 6.97
N ALA A 8 13.29 37.20 6.22
CA ALA A 8 12.16 36.97 5.32
C ALA A 8 12.54 36.10 4.11
N ASP A 9 13.72 36.30 3.52
CA ASP A 9 14.25 35.48 2.42
C ASP A 9 14.84 34.13 2.90
N ALA A 10 15.43 34.06 4.10
CA ALA A 10 15.81 32.78 4.71
C ALA A 10 14.59 31.95 5.15
N GLY A 11 13.44 32.63 5.31
CA GLY A 11 12.12 32.06 5.51
C GLY A 11 11.36 31.81 4.20
N GLY A 12 12.07 31.65 3.08
CA GLY A 12 11.55 30.95 1.91
C GLY A 12 11.21 29.53 2.31
N LEU A 13 10.06 29.34 2.96
CA LEU A 13 9.48 28.05 3.28
C LEU A 13 9.36 27.30 1.96
N GLU A 14 10.37 26.50 1.64
CA GLU A 14 10.25 25.46 0.62
C GLU A 14 8.99 24.70 1.01
N SER A 15 7.92 24.88 0.22
CA SER A 15 6.59 24.45 0.61
C SER A 15 6.64 22.94 0.75
N ILE A 16 6.75 22.45 2.00
CA ILE A 16 6.93 21.04 2.30
C ILE A 16 5.71 20.33 1.72
N THR A 17 5.96 19.65 0.60
CA THR A 17 4.92 19.00 -0.17
C THR A 17 4.63 17.65 0.46
N ASN A 18 3.36 17.38 0.75
CA ASN A 18 2.94 16.13 1.42
C ASN A 18 2.81 14.91 0.49
N GLY A 19 3.08 15.08 -0.81
CA GLY A 19 2.83 14.05 -1.82
C GLY A 19 3.68 12.79 -1.66
N SER A 20 4.93 12.90 -1.19
CA SER A 20 5.78 11.72 -0.92
C SER A 20 5.24 10.87 0.24
N ALA A 21 4.84 11.52 1.34
CA ALA A 21 4.23 10.86 2.48
C ALA A 21 2.89 10.21 2.10
N ALA A 22 2.06 10.95 1.35
CA ALA A 22 0.78 10.45 0.89
C ALA A 22 0.92 9.26 -0.09
N ALA A 23 1.92 9.27 -0.96
CA ALA A 23 2.25 8.14 -1.83
C ALA A 23 2.62 6.88 -1.02
N ALA A 24 3.40 7.04 0.07
CA ALA A 24 3.77 5.93 0.95
C ALA A 24 2.56 5.33 1.69
N ILE A 25 1.63 6.17 2.16
CA ILE A 25 0.41 5.71 2.82
C ILE A 25 -0.48 4.94 1.85
N LEU A 26 -0.73 5.50 0.66
CA LEU A 26 -1.60 4.87 -0.32
C LEU A 26 -1.01 3.56 -0.84
N SER A 27 0.30 3.52 -1.10
CA SER A 27 0.95 2.30 -1.54
C SER A 27 0.86 1.22 -0.46
N ALA A 28 1.04 1.56 0.82
CA ALA A 28 0.91 0.60 1.92
C ALA A 28 -0.48 -0.05 1.92
N GLY A 29 -1.55 0.75 1.78
CA GLY A 29 -2.92 0.23 1.67
C GLY A 29 -3.13 -0.68 0.44
N ALA A 30 -2.52 -0.34 -0.70
CA ALA A 30 -2.55 -1.18 -1.90
C ALA A 30 -1.82 -2.53 -1.70
N GLY A 31 -0.70 -2.52 -0.97
CA GLY A 31 0.02 -3.73 -0.56
C GLY A 31 -0.84 -4.63 0.33
N CYS A 32 -1.50 -4.05 1.33
CA CYS A 32 -2.42 -4.78 2.21
C CYS A 32 -3.59 -5.42 1.45
N ALA A 33 -4.23 -4.67 0.54
CA ALA A 33 -5.32 -5.18 -0.29
C ALA A 33 -4.84 -6.33 -1.19
N THR A 34 -3.69 -6.16 -1.84
CA THR A 34 -3.08 -7.18 -2.70
C THR A 34 -2.80 -8.47 -1.93
N LEU A 35 -2.24 -8.34 -0.72
CA LEU A 35 -1.97 -9.49 0.16
C LEU A 35 -3.25 -10.27 0.45
N GLY A 36 -4.32 -9.58 0.90
CA GLY A 36 -5.59 -10.24 1.22
C GLY A 36 -6.25 -10.91 0.01
N ILE A 37 -6.23 -10.26 -1.16
CA ILE A 37 -6.78 -10.82 -2.40
C ILE A 37 -6.01 -12.09 -2.80
N LEU A 38 -4.68 -12.05 -2.77
CA LEU A 38 -3.85 -13.21 -3.11
C LEU A 38 -3.97 -14.33 -2.09
N ALA A 39 -4.13 -14.01 -0.80
CA ALA A 39 -4.39 -14.98 0.25
C ALA A 39 -5.71 -15.72 0.00
N LEU A 40 -6.80 -14.98 -0.26
CA LEU A 40 -8.09 -15.59 -0.62
C LEU A 40 -7.98 -16.43 -1.90
N ALA A 41 -7.32 -15.91 -2.94
CA ALA A 41 -7.18 -16.62 -4.21
C ALA A 41 -6.36 -17.92 -4.08
N GLY A 42 -5.31 -17.92 -3.26
CA GLY A 42 -4.50 -19.09 -2.96
C GLY A 42 -5.23 -20.13 -2.10
N ASP A 43 -6.17 -19.71 -1.26
CA ASP A 43 -7.02 -20.63 -0.50
C ASP A 43 -8.15 -21.22 -1.36
N ALA A 44 -8.78 -20.39 -2.19
CA ALA A 44 -9.91 -20.77 -3.03
C ALA A 44 -9.51 -21.66 -4.23
N SER A 45 -8.25 -21.60 -4.71
CA SER A 45 -7.80 -22.35 -5.89
C SER A 45 -6.46 -23.07 -5.68
N PRO A 46 -6.41 -24.40 -5.89
CA PRO A 46 -5.17 -25.16 -5.78
C PRO A 46 -4.14 -24.75 -6.85
N THR A 47 -4.58 -24.31 -8.03
CA THR A 47 -3.68 -23.83 -9.10
C THR A 47 -2.94 -22.57 -8.69
N ILE A 48 -3.66 -21.60 -8.11
CA ILE A 48 -3.06 -20.34 -7.63
C ILE A 48 -2.14 -20.61 -6.44
N LYS A 49 -2.54 -21.53 -5.55
CA LYS A 49 -1.70 -21.98 -4.42
C LYS A 49 -0.33 -22.49 -4.88
N THR A 50 -0.29 -23.35 -5.90
CA THR A 50 0.97 -23.88 -6.43
C THR A 50 1.82 -22.78 -7.07
N MET A 51 1.20 -21.88 -7.83
CA MET A 51 1.90 -20.74 -8.45
C MET A 51 2.52 -19.80 -7.41
N LEU A 52 1.87 -19.61 -6.26
CA LEU A 52 2.36 -18.77 -5.16
C LEU A 52 3.27 -19.52 -4.18
N THR A 53 3.53 -20.81 -4.36
CA THR A 53 4.42 -21.56 -3.47
C THR A 53 5.87 -21.41 -3.95
N PHE A 54 6.50 -20.31 -3.55
CA PHE A 54 7.91 -20.04 -3.85
C PHE A 54 8.85 -20.78 -2.88
N TYR A 55 8.38 -21.04 -1.66
CA TYR A 55 9.13 -21.76 -0.63
C TYR A 55 8.25 -22.81 0.05
N ASN A 56 8.60 -24.08 -0.13
CA ASN A 56 7.79 -25.23 0.31
C ASN A 56 7.42 -25.23 1.81
N PRO A 57 8.32 -24.90 2.76
CA PRO A 57 8.00 -24.92 4.19
C PRO A 57 6.88 -23.95 4.61
N THR A 58 6.73 -22.84 3.88
CA THR A 58 5.70 -21.81 4.14
C THR A 58 4.52 -21.89 3.17
N GLY A 59 4.59 -22.76 2.15
CA GLY A 59 3.57 -22.89 1.12
C GLY A 59 3.33 -21.59 0.32
N ALA A 60 2.08 -21.38 -0.10
CA ALA A 60 1.66 -20.25 -0.92
C ALA A 60 1.87 -18.87 -0.27
N LEU A 61 2.01 -18.81 1.06
CA LEU A 61 2.21 -17.56 1.79
C LEU A 61 3.50 -16.84 1.35
N SER A 62 4.53 -17.61 0.98
CA SER A 62 5.79 -17.07 0.45
C SER A 62 5.59 -16.23 -0.81
N GLY A 63 4.83 -16.72 -1.79
CA GLY A 63 4.54 -15.98 -3.00
C GLY A 63 3.54 -14.85 -2.77
N VAL A 64 2.52 -15.06 -1.94
CA VAL A 64 1.55 -14.01 -1.56
C VAL A 64 2.29 -12.78 -1.02
N THR A 65 3.16 -12.99 -0.03
CA THR A 65 3.91 -11.90 0.61
C THR A 65 4.92 -11.26 -0.34
N THR A 66 5.63 -12.06 -1.15
CA THR A 66 6.59 -11.55 -2.14
C THR A 66 5.91 -10.66 -3.17
N VAL A 67 4.80 -11.12 -3.76
CA VAL A 67 4.05 -10.36 -4.77
C VAL A 67 3.44 -9.10 -4.13
N ALA A 68 2.90 -9.19 -2.91
CA ALA A 68 2.38 -8.03 -2.19
C ALA A 68 3.45 -6.96 -1.95
N ILE A 69 4.67 -7.35 -1.54
CA ILE A 69 5.81 -6.43 -1.35
C ILE A 69 6.20 -5.78 -2.68
N VAL A 70 6.28 -6.55 -3.77
CA VAL A 70 6.60 -6.01 -5.10
C VAL A 70 5.56 -4.99 -5.53
N VAL A 71 4.27 -5.31 -5.42
CA VAL A 71 3.17 -4.39 -5.77
C VAL A 71 3.23 -3.12 -4.91
N TRP A 72 3.50 -3.26 -3.61
CA TRP A 72 3.67 -2.12 -2.71
C TRP A 72 4.82 -1.21 -3.15
N LEU A 73 6.00 -1.77 -3.42
CA LEU A 73 7.19 -1.00 -3.83
C LEU A 73 7.02 -0.34 -5.19
N VAL A 74 6.45 -1.06 -6.17
CA VAL A 74 6.17 -0.51 -7.50
C VAL A 74 5.16 0.62 -7.40
N SER A 75 4.08 0.43 -6.64
CA SER A 75 3.07 1.48 -6.41
C SER A 75 3.71 2.69 -5.73
N TRP A 76 4.48 2.48 -4.67
CA TRP A 76 5.17 3.54 -3.96
C TRP A 76 6.10 4.34 -4.88
N PHE A 77 6.90 3.66 -5.71
CA PHE A 77 7.82 4.31 -6.62
C PHE A 77 7.11 5.14 -7.69
N VAL A 78 6.04 4.60 -8.28
CA VAL A 78 5.24 5.30 -9.29
C VAL A 78 4.53 6.52 -8.69
N LEU A 79 3.83 6.34 -7.56
CA LEU A 79 3.11 7.44 -6.89
C LEU A 79 4.10 8.47 -6.34
N GLY A 80 5.22 8.02 -5.78
CA GLY A 80 6.28 8.87 -5.24
C GLY A 80 6.84 9.79 -6.32
N ARG A 81 7.16 9.27 -7.51
CA ARG A 81 7.59 10.09 -8.65
C ARG A 81 6.51 11.06 -9.13
N GLN A 82 5.25 10.63 -9.18
CA GLN A 82 4.16 11.48 -9.66
C GLN A 82 3.81 12.61 -8.68
N TRP A 83 3.90 12.35 -7.37
CA TRP A 83 3.42 13.28 -6.33
C TRP A 83 4.55 14.01 -5.60
N GLN A 84 5.82 13.78 -5.94
CA GLN A 84 6.97 14.41 -5.27
C GLN A 84 6.86 15.95 -5.17
N ARG A 85 6.22 16.58 -6.16
CA ARG A 85 6.03 18.04 -6.24
C ARG A 85 4.57 18.47 -6.11
N ARG A 86 3.67 17.59 -5.67
CA ARG A 86 2.24 17.89 -5.53
C ARG A 86 1.74 17.77 -4.10
N THR A 87 1.02 18.80 -3.65
CA THR A 87 0.25 18.73 -2.41
C THR A 87 -1.06 18.03 -2.69
N VAL A 88 -1.27 16.90 -2.04
CA VAL A 88 -2.45 16.04 -2.22
C VAL A 88 -3.33 16.05 -0.97
N ASN A 89 -4.61 15.71 -1.15
CA ASN A 89 -5.54 15.62 -0.05
C ASN A 89 -5.28 14.33 0.77
N LEU A 90 -4.56 14.49 1.88
CA LEU A 90 -4.22 13.41 2.81
C LEU A 90 -5.44 12.70 3.38
N ALA A 91 -6.55 13.40 3.64
CA ALA A 91 -7.75 12.77 4.21
C ALA A 91 -8.32 11.72 3.24
N LYS A 92 -8.44 12.07 1.96
CA LYS A 92 -8.91 11.13 0.92
C LYS A 92 -7.97 9.93 0.79
N ILE A 93 -6.67 10.18 0.84
CA ILE A 93 -5.65 9.13 0.70
C ILE A 93 -5.66 8.19 1.90
N ASN A 94 -5.77 8.72 3.11
CA ASN A 94 -5.89 7.90 4.32
C ASN A 94 -7.14 7.02 4.26
N VAL A 95 -8.29 7.57 3.85
CA VAL A 95 -9.52 6.78 3.71
C VAL A 95 -9.32 5.63 2.72
N MET A 96 -8.69 5.88 1.57
CA MET A 96 -8.40 4.82 0.60
C MET A 96 -7.41 3.78 1.14
N ALA A 97 -6.37 4.21 1.85
CA ALA A 97 -5.39 3.31 2.45
C ALA A 97 -6.00 2.45 3.56
N PHE A 98 -6.80 3.05 4.44
CA PHE A 98 -7.53 2.33 5.49
C PHE A 98 -8.58 1.39 4.92
N ALA A 99 -9.27 1.76 3.84
CA ALA A 99 -10.17 0.85 3.15
C ALA A 99 -9.40 -0.36 2.57
N GLY A 100 -8.26 -0.13 1.92
CA GLY A 100 -7.40 -1.21 1.41
C GLY A 100 -6.87 -2.12 2.54
N LEU A 101 -6.48 -1.53 3.67
CA LEU A 101 -6.07 -2.25 4.87
C LEU A 101 -7.23 -3.07 5.46
N ALA A 102 -8.42 -2.50 5.59
CA ALA A 102 -9.60 -3.19 6.09
C ALA A 102 -9.98 -4.36 5.17
N ILE A 103 -9.96 -4.15 3.86
CA ILE A 103 -10.20 -5.21 2.86
C ILE A 103 -9.15 -6.32 3.01
N GLY A 104 -7.87 -5.97 3.07
CA GLY A 104 -6.79 -6.94 3.24
C GLY A 104 -6.92 -7.77 4.51
N LEU A 105 -7.27 -7.12 5.63
CA LEU A 105 -7.54 -7.78 6.90
C LEU A 105 -8.74 -8.70 6.82
N LEU A 106 -9.89 -8.18 6.38
CA LEU A 106 -11.14 -8.96 6.25
C LEU A 106 -10.91 -10.20 5.39
N LEU A 107 -10.26 -10.05 4.24
CA LEU A 107 -9.93 -11.17 3.36
C LEU A 107 -8.96 -12.18 3.95
N THR A 108 -8.25 -11.86 5.04
CA THR A 108 -7.30 -12.76 5.71
C THR A 108 -7.94 -13.52 6.88
N PHE A 109 -9.13 -13.12 7.33
CA PHE A 109 -9.85 -13.81 8.41
C PHE A 109 -10.67 -15.00 7.87
N PRO A 110 -10.53 -16.22 8.43
CA PRO A 110 -11.26 -17.40 7.96
C PRO A 110 -12.78 -17.22 7.88
N PRO A 111 -13.48 -16.62 8.87
CA PRO A 111 -14.94 -16.46 8.78
C PRO A 111 -15.41 -15.65 7.56
N VAL A 112 -14.62 -14.66 7.14
CA VAL A 112 -14.95 -13.84 5.97
C VAL A 112 -14.62 -14.59 4.69
N MET A 113 -13.48 -15.30 4.66
CA MET A 113 -13.12 -16.13 3.51
C MET A 113 -14.15 -17.23 3.28
N ASP A 114 -14.55 -17.96 4.32
CA ASP A 114 -15.53 -19.06 4.26
C ASP A 114 -16.88 -18.53 3.77
N PHE A 115 -17.32 -17.39 4.30
CA PHE A 115 -18.53 -16.72 3.84
C PHE A 115 -18.48 -16.35 2.35
N ILE A 116 -17.35 -15.82 1.86
CA ILE A 116 -17.16 -15.47 0.44
C ILE A 116 -17.08 -16.72 -0.44
N GLN A 117 -16.48 -17.80 0.07
CA GLN A 117 -16.33 -19.08 -0.64
C GLN A 117 -17.61 -19.95 -0.58
N GLY A 118 -18.60 -19.58 0.23
CA GLY A 118 -19.85 -20.33 0.38
C GLY A 118 -19.73 -21.61 1.21
N LYS A 119 -18.77 -21.66 2.14
CA LYS A 119 -18.57 -22.76 3.10
C LYS A 119 -19.31 -22.53 4.41
#